data_AF-A0A7K6VSA5-F1
#
_entry.id   AF-A0A7K6VSA5-F1
#
_cell.length_a   1.000
_cell.length_b   1.000
_cell.length_c   1.000
_cell.angle_alpha   90.00
_cell.angle_beta   90.00
_cell.angle_gamma   90.00
#
_symmetry.space_group_name_H-M   'P 1'
#
loop_
_entity.id
_entity.type
_entity.pdbx_description
1 polymer ?
#
loop_
_entity_poly.entity_id
_entity_poly.type
_entity_poly.pdbx_seq_one_letter_code
_entity_poly.pdbx_strand_id
1 'polypeptide(L)'
;LQEEKAEWENLNKLLMRHGLKPVNLAVPQSCRDTSDMIVLDSQSSLGIRLALKTLVEDTERQQKVMQGLMEANRCLRDVVRLEQGRASQQEQRANDLENVVKNIKAKICQLEDETIAKACQQQNQVKELQKDQQASRIKYQQQQEKLQEQEEIIALLQRELSRVGREERQRVATQNKMFCQFCKRAPKSLLDQRYLSAVIFFFCELLNQFLFPNRQYKKDEGQVEREEKNKEEFLNLDSTPNYKALLTSFQKQLIETKAKNEQLLLENINLKKDLEIRPTAQELKFYKHQMKKLQKILKKTIQ
;
A
#
# COMPACT_ATOMS: atom_id res chain seq x y z
N LEU A 1 -12.21 -8.15 -107.08
CA LEU A 1 -10.83 -8.68 -107.15
C LEU A 1 -9.79 -7.75 -106.52
N GLN A 2 -9.69 -6.46 -106.88
CA GLN A 2 -8.75 -5.54 -106.21
C GLN A 2 -9.10 -5.27 -104.73
N GLU A 3 -10.37 -5.06 -104.41
CA GLU A 3 -10.84 -4.85 -103.03
C GLU A 3 -10.61 -6.09 -102.15
N GLU A 4 -10.91 -7.29 -102.66
CA GLU A 4 -10.67 -8.55 -101.97
C GLU A 4 -9.18 -8.80 -101.69
N LYS A 5 -8.28 -8.43 -102.61
CA LYS A 5 -6.83 -8.48 -102.36
C LYS A 5 -6.41 -7.54 -101.23
N ALA A 6 -6.93 -6.32 -101.20
CA ALA A 6 -6.63 -5.34 -100.15
C ALA A 6 -7.15 -5.81 -98.77
N GLU A 7 -8.32 -6.45 -98.72
CA GLU A 7 -8.86 -7.01 -97.47
C GLU A 7 -8.05 -8.21 -96.98
N TRP A 8 -7.61 -9.11 -97.86
CA TRP A 8 -6.69 -10.19 -97.52
C TRP A 8 -5.31 -9.67 -97.07
N GLU A 9 -4.78 -8.62 -97.69
CA GLU A 9 -3.56 -7.96 -97.24
C GLU A 9 -3.71 -7.36 -95.84
N ASN A 10 -4.84 -6.73 -95.53
CA ASN A 10 -5.12 -6.20 -94.19
C ASN A 10 -5.27 -7.32 -93.14
N LEU A 11 -5.92 -8.44 -93.51
CA LEU A 11 -6.02 -9.61 -92.64
C LEU A 11 -4.67 -10.30 -92.44
N ASN A 12 -3.83 -10.37 -93.47
CA ASN A 12 -2.47 -10.90 -93.39
C ASN A 12 -1.58 -10.05 -92.48
N LYS A 13 -1.71 -8.71 -92.50
CA LYS A 13 -1.02 -7.84 -91.53
C LYS A 13 -1.43 -8.18 -90.10
N LEU A 14 -2.71 -8.47 -89.87
CA LEU A 14 -3.22 -8.85 -88.56
C LEU A 14 -2.70 -10.23 -88.14
N LEU A 15 -2.79 -11.24 -89.00
CA LEU A 15 -2.24 -12.58 -88.76
C LEU A 15 -0.75 -12.54 -88.41
N MET A 16 0.04 -11.77 -89.17
CA MET A 16 1.48 -11.61 -88.93
C MET A 16 1.79 -10.94 -87.59
N ARG A 17 0.97 -9.98 -87.13
CA ARG A 17 1.12 -9.38 -85.79
C ARG A 17 0.95 -10.41 -84.66
N HIS A 18 0.16 -11.45 -84.92
CA HIS A 18 -0.03 -12.58 -84.00
C HIS A 18 0.90 -13.77 -84.29
N GLY A 19 1.91 -13.60 -85.16
CA GLY A 19 2.88 -14.65 -85.49
C GLY A 19 2.35 -15.76 -86.40
N LEU A 20 1.19 -15.56 -87.03
CA LEU A 20 0.58 -16.51 -87.96
C LEU A 20 1.05 -16.25 -89.40
N LYS A 21 1.10 -17.30 -90.22
CA LYS A 21 1.52 -17.20 -91.62
C LYS A 21 0.46 -16.47 -92.49
N PRO A 22 0.87 -15.67 -93.49
CA PRO A 22 -0.07 -14.96 -94.36
C PRO A 22 -0.71 -15.90 -95.38
N VAL A 23 -1.95 -15.60 -95.75
CA VAL A 23 -2.69 -16.28 -96.82
C VAL A 23 -2.31 -15.67 -98.16
N ASN A 24 -1.71 -16.47 -99.05
CA ASN A 24 -1.29 -16.01 -100.38
C ASN A 24 -2.39 -16.29 -101.41
N LEU A 25 -2.75 -15.26 -102.20
CA LEU A 25 -3.68 -15.41 -103.33
C LEU A 25 -2.89 -15.79 -104.59
N ALA A 26 -3.19 -16.95 -105.19
CA ALA A 26 -2.52 -17.41 -106.40
C ALA A 26 -2.88 -16.54 -107.63
N VAL A 27 -1.90 -16.24 -108.48
CA VAL A 27 -2.13 -15.51 -109.74
C VAL A 27 -2.52 -16.50 -110.85
N PRO A 28 -3.63 -16.29 -111.60
CA PRO A 28 -4.19 -17.29 -112.52
C PRO A 28 -3.29 -17.81 -113.66
N GLN A 29 -2.15 -17.16 -113.93
CA GLN A 29 -1.30 -17.47 -115.11
C GLN A 29 -0.03 -18.28 -114.80
N SER A 30 0.22 -18.71 -113.55
CA SER A 30 1.56 -19.18 -113.13
C SER A 30 1.65 -20.57 -112.46
N CYS A 31 0.61 -21.40 -112.40
CA CYS A 31 0.72 -22.68 -111.68
C CYS A 31 0.11 -23.87 -112.43
N ARG A 32 0.91 -24.93 -112.63
CA ARG A 32 0.48 -26.22 -113.19
C ARG A 32 0.07 -27.25 -112.13
N ASP A 33 0.44 -27.04 -110.87
CA ASP A 33 0.14 -27.96 -109.77
C ASP A 33 -0.97 -27.38 -108.86
N THR A 34 -2.17 -27.95 -108.96
CA THR A 34 -3.35 -27.55 -108.17
C THR A 34 -3.51 -28.33 -106.86
N SER A 35 -2.59 -29.26 -106.56
CA SER A 35 -2.68 -30.22 -105.45
C SER A 35 -2.69 -29.55 -104.08
N ASP A 36 -1.99 -28.41 -103.94
CA ASP A 36 -1.86 -27.67 -102.67
C ASP A 36 -2.68 -26.36 -102.64
N MET A 37 -3.59 -26.16 -103.62
CA MET A 37 -4.39 -24.94 -103.76
C MET A 37 -5.86 -25.21 -103.46
N ILE A 38 -6.45 -24.38 -102.59
CA ILE A 38 -7.88 -24.42 -102.31
C ILE A 38 -8.56 -23.36 -103.17
N VAL A 39 -9.43 -23.81 -104.09
CA VAL A 39 -10.28 -22.92 -104.89
C VAL A 39 -11.55 -22.64 -104.08
N LEU A 40 -11.78 -21.36 -103.79
CA LEU A 40 -12.96 -20.90 -103.06
C LEU A 40 -13.84 -20.08 -104.01
N ASP A 41 -15.14 -20.27 -103.93
CA ASP A 41 -16.09 -19.32 -104.49
C ASP A 41 -16.08 -18.01 -103.67
N SER A 42 -16.59 -16.93 -104.26
CA SER A 42 -16.56 -15.59 -103.63
C SER A 42 -17.27 -15.55 -102.28
N GLN A 43 -18.34 -16.34 -102.11
CA GLN A 43 -19.10 -16.39 -100.87
C GLN A 43 -18.32 -17.13 -99.77
N SER A 44 -17.70 -18.27 -100.10
CA SER A 44 -16.83 -19.00 -99.15
C SER A 44 -15.58 -18.21 -98.75
N SER A 45 -14.94 -17.50 -99.70
CA SER A 45 -13.80 -16.61 -99.41
C SER A 45 -14.18 -15.49 -98.44
N LEU A 46 -15.33 -14.85 -98.67
CA LEU A 46 -15.84 -13.81 -97.78
C LEU A 46 -16.15 -14.37 -96.38
N GLY A 47 -16.82 -15.53 -96.31
CA GLY A 47 -17.15 -16.19 -95.04
C GLY A 47 -15.91 -16.55 -94.21
N ILE A 48 -14.88 -17.13 -94.85
CA ILE A 48 -13.62 -17.49 -94.20
C ILE A 48 -12.88 -16.23 -93.72
N ARG A 49 -12.85 -15.17 -94.52
CA ARG A 49 -12.19 -13.91 -94.16
C ARG A 49 -12.85 -13.26 -92.95
N LEU A 50 -14.18 -13.20 -92.91
CA LEU A 50 -14.93 -12.69 -91.77
C LEU A 50 -14.69 -13.55 -90.52
N ALA A 51 -14.74 -14.88 -90.65
CA ALA A 51 -14.47 -15.80 -89.54
C ALA A 51 -13.04 -15.61 -88.97
N LEU A 52 -12.02 -15.53 -89.84
CA LEU A 52 -10.64 -15.28 -89.43
C LEU A 52 -10.48 -13.93 -88.75
N LYS A 53 -11.09 -12.88 -89.31
CA LYS A 53 -11.05 -11.53 -88.73
C LYS A 53 -11.63 -11.52 -87.31
N THR A 54 -12.84 -12.07 -87.14
CA THR A 54 -13.51 -12.12 -85.84
C THR A 54 -12.75 -12.98 -84.84
N LEU A 55 -12.18 -14.12 -85.26
CA LEU A 55 -11.37 -14.97 -84.37
C LEU A 55 -10.11 -14.27 -83.87
N VAL A 56 -9.41 -13.52 -84.73
CA VAL A 56 -8.20 -12.81 -84.32
C VAL A 56 -8.54 -11.64 -83.40
N GLU A 57 -9.59 -10.87 -83.71
CA GLU A 57 -10.10 -9.80 -82.85
C GLU A 57 -10.54 -10.33 -81.47
N ASP A 58 -11.21 -11.49 -81.43
CA ASP A 58 -11.60 -12.11 -80.15
C ASP A 58 -10.38 -12.63 -79.37
N THR A 59 -9.38 -13.19 -80.05
CA THR A 59 -8.13 -13.64 -79.41
C THR A 59 -7.39 -12.45 -78.77
N GLU A 60 -7.33 -11.30 -79.45
CA GLU A 60 -6.73 -10.08 -78.90
C GLU A 60 -7.50 -9.57 -77.67
N ARG A 61 -8.84 -9.57 -77.74
CA ARG A 61 -9.71 -9.22 -76.60
C ARG A 61 -9.48 -10.15 -75.41
N GLN A 62 -9.42 -11.46 -75.65
CA GLN A 62 -9.14 -12.46 -74.61
C GLN A 62 -7.75 -12.27 -74.00
N GLN A 63 -6.73 -11.97 -74.82
CA GLN A 63 -5.37 -11.69 -74.32
C GLN A 63 -5.34 -10.46 -73.41
N LYS A 64 -6.04 -9.38 -73.77
CA LYS A 64 -6.18 -8.18 -72.92
C LYS A 64 -6.86 -8.49 -71.60
N VAL A 65 -7.94 -9.28 -71.62
CA VAL A 65 -8.63 -9.72 -70.40
C VAL A 65 -7.72 -10.57 -69.53
N MET A 66 -7.00 -11.53 -70.13
CA MET A 66 -6.06 -12.40 -69.41
C MET A 66 -4.95 -11.58 -68.74
N GLN A 67 -4.38 -10.60 -69.44
CA GLN A 67 -3.38 -9.70 -68.87
C GLN A 67 -3.93 -8.89 -67.70
N GLY A 68 -5.11 -8.28 -67.85
CA GLY A 68 -5.77 -7.55 -66.77
C GLY A 68 -6.07 -8.44 -65.55
N LEU A 69 -6.49 -9.68 -65.77
CA LEU A 69 -6.71 -10.65 -64.69
C LEU A 69 -5.39 -11.05 -64.00
N MET A 70 -4.30 -11.23 -64.74
CA MET A 70 -2.98 -11.53 -64.15
C MET A 70 -2.49 -10.38 -63.27
N GLU A 71 -2.62 -9.14 -63.75
CA GLU A 71 -2.25 -7.93 -63.00
C GLU A 71 -3.12 -7.77 -61.74
N ALA A 72 -4.44 -7.88 -61.88
CA ALA A 72 -5.36 -7.84 -60.75
C ALA A 72 -5.05 -8.94 -59.71
N ASN A 73 -4.77 -10.17 -60.17
CA ASN A 73 -4.42 -11.28 -59.28
C ASN A 73 -3.09 -11.05 -58.54
N ARG A 74 -2.11 -10.43 -59.18
CA ARG A 74 -0.86 -10.01 -58.54
C ARG A 74 -1.12 -8.96 -57.45
N CYS A 75 -1.89 -7.91 -57.78
CA CYS A 75 -2.27 -6.89 -56.80
C CYS A 75 -3.03 -7.48 -55.61
N LEU A 76 -3.98 -8.39 -55.86
CA LEU A 76 -4.71 -9.08 -54.79
C LEU A 76 -3.77 -9.89 -53.88
N ARG A 77 -2.77 -10.58 -54.44
CA ARG A 77 -1.76 -11.30 -53.64
C ARG A 77 -0.95 -10.35 -52.74
N ASP A 78 -0.59 -9.18 -53.25
CA ASP A 78 0.16 -8.18 -52.46
C ASP A 78 -0.70 -7.60 -51.33
N VAL A 79 -2.00 -7.33 -51.60
CA VAL A 79 -2.96 -6.90 -50.56
C VAL A 79 -3.14 -7.97 -49.49
N VAL A 80 -3.31 -9.24 -49.88
CA VAL A 80 -3.45 -10.35 -48.93
C VAL A 80 -2.22 -10.45 -48.02
N ARG A 81 -1.00 -10.32 -48.57
CA ARG A 81 0.23 -10.32 -47.77
C ARG A 81 0.28 -9.16 -46.79
N LEU A 82 -0.11 -7.96 -47.22
CA LEU A 82 -0.15 -6.79 -46.34
C LEU A 82 -1.14 -6.98 -45.19
N GLU A 83 -2.34 -7.45 -45.49
CA GLU A 83 -3.38 -7.69 -44.49
C GLU A 83 -3.01 -8.82 -43.52
N GLN A 84 -2.32 -9.87 -43.99
CA GLN A 84 -1.73 -10.89 -43.12
C GLN A 84 -0.71 -10.29 -42.15
N GLY A 85 0.15 -9.40 -42.63
CA GLY A 85 1.10 -8.67 -41.77
C GLY A 85 0.40 -7.80 -40.73
N ARG A 86 -0.67 -7.10 -41.11
CA ARG A 86 -1.50 -6.29 -40.20
C ARG A 86 -2.20 -7.17 -39.16
N ALA A 87 -2.77 -8.30 -39.57
CA ALA A 87 -3.44 -9.24 -38.69
C ALA A 87 -2.48 -9.82 -37.65
N SER A 88 -1.28 -10.24 -38.06
CA SER A 88 -0.25 -10.76 -37.16
C SER A 88 0.22 -9.70 -36.14
N GLN A 89 0.39 -8.44 -36.56
CA GLN A 89 0.70 -7.34 -35.63
C GLN A 89 -0.44 -7.10 -34.62
N GLN A 90 -1.69 -7.22 -35.07
CA GLN A 90 -2.84 -7.02 -34.20
C GLN A 90 -3.01 -8.17 -33.21
N GLU A 91 -2.74 -9.41 -33.63
CA GLU A 91 -2.69 -10.59 -32.77
C GLU A 91 -1.61 -10.45 -31.70
N GLN A 92 -0.39 -10.04 -32.08
CA GLN A 92 0.68 -9.80 -31.10
C GLN A 92 0.27 -8.77 -30.05
N ARG A 93 -0.32 -7.65 -30.47
CA ARG A 93 -0.83 -6.63 -29.54
C ARG A 93 -1.92 -7.17 -28.62
N ALA A 94 -2.81 -8.02 -29.13
CA ALA A 94 -3.86 -8.64 -28.32
C ALA A 94 -3.25 -9.56 -27.25
N ASN A 95 -2.25 -10.37 -27.63
CA ASN A 95 -1.52 -11.25 -26.70
C ASN A 95 -0.78 -10.46 -25.61
N ASP A 96 -0.10 -9.36 -25.99
CA ASP A 96 0.59 -8.49 -25.04
C ASP A 96 -0.39 -7.86 -24.03
N LEU A 97 -1.55 -7.39 -24.51
CA LEU A 97 -2.61 -6.86 -23.66
C LEU A 97 -3.21 -7.93 -22.74
N GLU A 98 -3.41 -9.16 -23.24
CA GLU A 98 -3.88 -10.28 -22.42
C GLU A 98 -2.90 -10.58 -21.27
N ASN A 99 -1.59 -10.57 -21.56
CA ASN A 99 -0.55 -10.76 -20.55
C ASN A 99 -0.56 -9.64 -19.50
N VAL A 100 -0.71 -8.38 -19.91
CA VAL A 100 -0.87 -7.25 -18.98
C VAL A 100 -2.11 -7.43 -18.10
N VAL A 101 -3.24 -7.83 -18.67
CA VAL A 101 -4.48 -8.09 -17.91
C VAL A 101 -4.29 -9.23 -16.93
N LYS A 102 -3.64 -10.34 -17.32
CA LYS A 102 -3.31 -11.46 -16.42
C LYS A 102 -2.45 -10.99 -15.24
N ASN A 103 -1.43 -10.19 -15.50
CA ASN A 103 -0.55 -9.65 -14.45
C ASN A 103 -1.30 -8.70 -13.50
N ILE A 104 -2.15 -7.81 -14.03
CA ILE A 104 -2.97 -6.92 -13.20
C ILE A 104 -3.94 -7.72 -12.33
N LYS A 105 -4.61 -8.74 -12.88
CA LYS A 105 -5.50 -9.62 -12.12
C LYS A 105 -4.76 -10.32 -10.98
N ALA A 106 -3.58 -10.87 -11.26
CA ALA A 106 -2.75 -11.50 -10.23
C ALA A 106 -2.35 -10.51 -9.14
N LYS A 107 -2.00 -9.27 -9.52
CA LYS A 107 -1.62 -8.23 -8.55
C LYS A 107 -2.81 -7.78 -7.69
N ILE A 108 -4.00 -7.68 -8.26
CA ILE A 108 -5.24 -7.38 -7.52
C ILE A 108 -5.51 -8.47 -6.49
N CYS A 109 -5.50 -9.74 -6.91
CA CYS A 109 -5.72 -10.86 -5.99
C CYS A 109 -4.71 -10.85 -4.83
N GLN A 110 -3.43 -10.65 -5.13
CA GLN A 110 -2.38 -10.53 -4.10
C GLN A 110 -2.68 -9.40 -3.10
N LEU A 111 -3.07 -8.22 -3.59
CA LEU A 111 -3.36 -7.07 -2.73
C LEU A 111 -4.63 -7.28 -1.90
N GLU A 112 -5.64 -7.93 -2.46
CA GLU A 112 -6.86 -8.33 -1.75
C GLU A 112 -6.52 -9.31 -0.62
N ASP A 113 -5.74 -10.36 -0.91
CA ASP A 113 -5.29 -11.36 0.08
C ASP A 113 -4.46 -10.72 1.20
N GLU A 114 -3.51 -9.84 0.86
CA GLU A 114 -2.71 -9.10 1.83
C GLU A 114 -3.59 -8.19 2.72
N THR A 115 -4.62 -7.57 2.14
CA THR A 115 -5.54 -6.70 2.87
C THR A 115 -6.43 -7.50 3.81
N ILE A 116 -6.96 -8.64 3.35
CA ILE A 116 -7.73 -9.58 4.16
C ILE A 116 -6.88 -10.10 5.32
N ALA A 117 -5.64 -10.53 5.06
CA ALA A 117 -4.74 -11.02 6.08
C ALA A 117 -4.44 -9.96 7.16
N LYS A 118 -4.17 -8.71 6.74
CA LYS A 118 -3.96 -7.59 7.67
C LYS A 118 -5.21 -7.29 8.49
N ALA A 119 -6.39 -7.29 7.87
CA ALA A 119 -7.66 -7.09 8.57
C ALA A 119 -7.91 -8.19 9.62
N CYS A 120 -7.66 -9.47 9.26
CA CYS A 120 -7.75 -10.58 10.20
C CYS A 120 -6.78 -10.44 11.37
N GLN A 121 -5.53 -10.04 11.10
CA GLN A 121 -4.53 -9.81 12.14
C GLN A 121 -4.96 -8.69 13.10
N GLN A 122 -5.41 -7.56 12.57
CA GLN A 122 -5.90 -6.42 13.36
C GLN A 122 -7.13 -6.80 14.19
N GLN A 123 -8.08 -7.54 13.60
CA GLN A 123 -9.26 -8.04 14.30
C GLN A 123 -8.87 -8.91 15.51
N ASN A 124 -7.84 -9.77 15.35
CA ASN A 124 -7.34 -10.60 16.45
C ASN A 124 -6.67 -9.76 17.53
N GLN A 125 -5.86 -8.77 17.17
CA GLN A 125 -5.24 -7.85 18.13
C GLN A 125 -6.29 -7.07 18.93
N VAL A 126 -7.35 -6.57 18.28
CA VAL A 126 -8.46 -5.90 18.95
C VAL A 126 -9.18 -6.83 19.92
N LYS A 127 -9.41 -8.10 19.54
CA LYS A 127 -10.02 -9.09 20.44
C LYS A 127 -9.18 -9.35 21.68
N GLU A 128 -7.85 -9.47 21.55
CA GLU A 128 -6.97 -9.64 22.71
C GLU A 128 -6.96 -8.40 23.60
N LEU A 129 -6.87 -7.19 23.03
CA LEU A 129 -6.96 -5.94 23.79
C LEU A 129 -8.30 -5.79 24.54
N GLN A 130 -9.40 -6.26 23.95
CA GLN A 130 -10.70 -6.27 24.63
C GLN A 130 -10.72 -7.22 25.83
N LYS A 131 -10.09 -8.40 25.73
CA LYS A 131 -9.94 -9.32 26.86
C LYS A 131 -9.09 -8.70 27.97
N ASP A 132 -7.96 -8.09 27.62
CA ASP A 132 -7.08 -7.41 28.57
C ASP A 132 -7.78 -6.23 29.27
N GLN A 133 -8.55 -5.45 28.51
CA GLN A 133 -9.37 -4.38 29.07
C GLN A 133 -10.39 -4.93 30.08
N GLN A 134 -11.08 -6.02 29.74
CA GLN A 134 -12.06 -6.62 30.64
C GLN A 134 -11.40 -7.17 31.92
N ALA A 135 -10.27 -7.88 31.79
CA ALA A 135 -9.51 -8.37 32.93
C ALA A 135 -9.02 -7.22 33.82
N SER A 136 -8.58 -6.11 33.22
CA SER A 136 -8.14 -4.92 33.97
C SER A 136 -9.29 -4.23 34.69
N ARG A 137 -10.48 -4.14 34.07
CA ARG A 137 -11.69 -3.61 34.71
C ARG A 137 -12.09 -4.42 35.94
N ILE A 138 -12.10 -5.75 35.82
CA ILE A 138 -12.40 -6.65 36.94
C ILE A 138 -11.41 -6.44 38.10
N LYS A 139 -10.10 -6.38 37.79
CA LYS A 139 -9.06 -6.12 38.82
C LYS A 139 -9.25 -4.76 39.49
N TYR A 140 -9.56 -3.72 38.73
CA TYR A 140 -9.81 -2.39 39.27
C TYR A 140 -11.01 -2.40 40.23
N GLN A 141 -12.11 -3.03 39.83
CA GLN A 141 -13.32 -3.14 40.67
C GLN A 141 -13.04 -3.89 41.98
N GLN A 142 -12.31 -5.01 41.91
CA GLN A 142 -11.88 -5.75 43.10
C GLN A 142 -10.98 -4.93 44.04
N GLN A 143 -10.10 -4.09 43.50
CA GLN A 143 -9.26 -3.20 44.30
C GLN A 143 -10.08 -2.09 44.95
N GLN A 144 -11.09 -1.57 44.24
CA GLN A 144 -11.99 -0.55 44.76
C GLN A 144 -12.84 -1.09 45.93
N GLU A 145 -13.37 -2.31 45.81
CA GLU A 145 -14.10 -2.98 46.90
C GLU A 145 -13.21 -3.17 48.14
N LYS A 146 -11.98 -3.66 47.97
CA LYS A 146 -11.02 -3.79 49.08
C LYS A 146 -10.67 -2.46 49.75
N LEU A 147 -10.58 -1.38 48.96
CA LEU A 147 -10.32 -0.06 49.51
C LEU A 147 -11.49 0.41 50.39
N GLN A 148 -12.73 0.21 49.93
CA GLN A 148 -13.92 0.54 50.72
C GLN A 148 -13.99 -0.25 52.02
N GLU A 149 -13.73 -1.57 51.97
CA GLU A 149 -13.65 -2.40 53.18
C GLU A 149 -12.60 -1.89 54.16
N GLN A 150 -11.42 -1.49 53.67
CA GLN A 150 -10.36 -0.92 54.51
C GLN A 150 -10.77 0.42 55.14
N GLU A 151 -11.42 1.30 54.37
CA GLU A 151 -11.94 2.59 54.87
C GLU A 151 -12.98 2.39 55.99
N GLU A 152 -13.88 1.40 55.83
CA GLU A 152 -14.86 1.05 56.85
C GLU A 152 -14.21 0.52 58.13
N ILE A 153 -13.20 -0.36 58.01
CA ILE A 153 -12.43 -0.88 59.15
C ILE A 153 -11.69 0.25 59.86
N ILE A 154 -11.05 1.16 59.11
CA ILE A 154 -10.36 2.32 59.68
C ILE A 154 -11.36 3.19 60.45
N ALA A 155 -12.53 3.48 59.88
CA ALA A 155 -13.56 4.28 60.54
C ALA A 155 -14.12 3.59 61.80
N LEU A 156 -14.21 2.26 61.82
CA LEU A 156 -14.59 1.49 63.01
C LEU A 156 -13.52 1.60 64.10
N LEU A 157 -12.25 1.35 63.76
CA LEU A 157 -11.13 1.42 64.70
C LEU A 157 -10.94 2.83 65.27
N GLN A 158 -11.11 3.87 64.46
CA GLN A 158 -11.06 5.26 64.92
C GLN A 158 -12.15 5.58 65.94
N ARG A 159 -13.38 5.08 65.73
CA ARG A 159 -14.48 5.22 66.70
C ARG A 159 -14.15 4.51 68.01
N GLU A 160 -13.61 3.31 67.93
CA GLU A 160 -13.26 2.50 69.09
C GLU A 160 -12.10 3.11 69.89
N LEU A 161 -11.04 3.56 69.23
CA LEU A 161 -9.94 4.30 69.85
C LEU A 161 -10.44 5.57 70.55
N SER A 162 -11.39 6.29 69.94
CA SER A 162 -11.98 7.48 70.55
C SER A 162 -12.81 7.13 71.79
N ARG A 163 -13.55 6.02 71.77
CA ARG A 163 -14.32 5.50 72.91
C ARG A 163 -13.40 5.11 74.07
N VAL A 164 -12.44 4.23 73.81
CA VAL A 164 -11.43 3.78 74.80
C VAL A 164 -10.65 4.98 75.33
N GLY A 165 -10.24 5.92 74.48
CA GLY A 165 -9.55 7.14 74.89
C GLY A 165 -10.39 8.08 75.76
N ARG A 166 -11.73 8.06 75.66
CA ARG A 166 -12.61 8.78 76.60
C ARG A 166 -12.72 8.05 77.94
N GLU A 167 -12.93 6.74 77.90
CA GLU A 167 -13.03 5.89 79.10
C GLU A 167 -11.74 5.94 79.93
N GLU A 168 -10.58 5.88 79.28
CA GLU A 168 -9.28 5.98 79.95
C GLU A 168 -9.08 7.35 80.61
N ARG A 169 -9.40 8.44 79.89
CA ARG A 169 -9.35 9.79 80.46
C ARG A 169 -10.26 9.93 81.68
N GLN A 170 -11.44 9.34 81.64
CA GLN A 170 -12.38 9.35 82.77
C GLN A 170 -11.86 8.53 83.95
N ARG A 171 -11.27 7.36 83.70
CA ARG A 171 -10.61 6.54 84.73
C ARG A 171 -9.47 7.28 85.40
N VAL A 172 -8.57 7.88 84.63
CA VAL A 172 -7.44 8.68 85.14
C VAL A 172 -7.94 9.89 85.93
N ALA A 173 -8.95 10.61 85.43
CA ALA A 173 -9.54 11.74 86.17
C ALA A 173 -10.13 11.31 87.52
N THR A 174 -10.78 10.15 87.57
CA THR A 174 -11.34 9.58 88.80
C THR A 174 -10.24 9.17 89.78
N GLN A 175 -9.20 8.48 89.29
CA GLN A 175 -8.04 8.12 90.11
C GLN A 175 -7.32 9.35 90.66
N ASN A 176 -7.05 10.36 89.83
CA ASN A 176 -6.43 11.62 90.25
C ASN A 176 -7.28 12.33 91.30
N LYS A 177 -8.61 12.37 91.13
CA LYS A 177 -9.52 12.95 92.13
C LYS A 177 -9.43 12.23 93.47
N MET A 178 -9.42 10.90 93.47
CA MET A 178 -9.26 10.09 94.68
C MET A 178 -7.88 10.30 95.32
N PHE A 179 -6.81 10.32 94.53
CA PHE A 179 -5.46 10.59 94.99
C PHE A 179 -5.34 11.97 95.64
N CYS A 180 -5.89 13.02 95.02
CA CYS A 180 -5.92 14.35 95.61
C CYS A 180 -6.71 14.39 96.94
N GLN A 181 -7.81 13.64 97.05
CA GLN A 181 -8.55 13.52 98.31
C GLN A 181 -7.75 12.80 99.39
N PHE A 182 -6.98 11.78 99.02
CA PHE A 182 -6.06 11.08 99.93
C PHE A 182 -4.95 12.01 100.42
N CYS A 183 -4.27 12.73 99.51
CA CYS A 183 -3.23 13.70 99.86
C CYS A 183 -3.74 14.83 100.77
N LYS A 184 -5.02 15.23 100.63
CA LYS A 184 -5.65 16.23 101.52
C LYS A 184 -5.86 15.72 102.95
N ARG A 185 -5.99 14.41 103.16
CA ARG A 185 -6.17 13.75 104.46
C ARG A 185 -4.86 13.25 105.09
N ALA A 186 -3.75 13.29 104.35
CA ALA A 186 -2.45 12.86 104.85
C ALA A 186 -1.92 13.81 105.96
N PRO A 187 -1.25 13.30 107.01
CA PRO A 187 -0.68 14.13 108.06
C PRO A 187 0.34 15.12 107.49
N LYS A 188 0.18 16.41 107.78
CA LYS A 188 1.07 17.48 107.29
C LYS A 188 2.17 17.78 108.32
N SER A 189 2.94 16.77 108.72
CA SER A 189 4.14 17.00 109.53
C SER A 189 5.30 17.48 108.65
N LEU A 190 6.17 18.36 109.16
CA LEU A 190 7.36 18.86 108.44
C LEU A 190 8.31 17.74 107.98
N LEU A 191 8.30 16.59 108.67
CA LEU A 191 9.12 15.43 108.35
C LEU A 191 8.51 14.63 107.18
N ASP A 192 7.20 14.39 107.19
CA ASP A 192 6.49 13.70 106.10
C ASP A 192 6.59 14.44 104.77
N GLN A 193 6.60 15.78 104.81
CA GLN A 193 6.73 16.60 103.60
C GLN A 193 8.12 16.46 102.95
N ARG A 194 9.19 16.28 103.73
CA ARG A 194 10.53 15.99 103.21
C ARG A 194 10.66 14.57 102.65
N TYR A 195 10.01 13.59 103.27
CA TYR A 195 9.95 12.23 102.73
C TYR A 195 9.15 12.18 101.42
N LEU A 196 8.01 12.86 101.33
CA LEU A 196 7.20 12.90 100.11
C LEU A 196 7.97 13.54 98.94
N SER A 197 8.71 14.63 99.17
CA SER A 197 9.52 15.26 98.11
C SER A 197 10.66 14.36 97.65
N ALA A 198 11.28 13.61 98.56
CA ALA A 198 12.32 12.63 98.21
C ALA A 198 11.75 11.46 97.41
N VAL A 199 10.57 10.94 97.79
CA VAL A 199 9.88 9.88 97.05
C VAL A 199 9.46 10.36 95.66
N ILE A 200 8.92 11.57 95.54
CA ILE A 200 8.55 12.15 94.23
C ILE A 200 9.79 12.34 93.36
N PHE A 201 10.89 12.87 93.91
CA PHE A 201 12.14 13.04 93.18
C PHE A 201 12.67 11.69 92.67
N PHE A 202 12.74 10.67 93.54
CA PHE A 202 13.22 9.34 93.18
C PHE A 202 12.33 8.65 92.13
N PHE A 203 11.00 8.75 92.26
CA PHE A 203 10.08 8.20 91.27
C PHE A 203 10.14 8.93 89.93
N CYS A 204 10.30 10.26 89.92
CA CYS A 204 10.47 11.03 88.69
C CYS A 204 11.77 10.66 87.97
N GLU A 205 12.85 10.45 88.72
CA GLU A 205 14.14 10.03 88.20
C GLU A 205 14.08 8.60 87.63
N LEU A 206 13.43 7.68 88.36
CA LEU A 206 13.16 6.32 87.89
C LEU A 206 12.26 6.29 86.63
N LEU A 207 11.21 7.11 86.58
CA LEU A 207 10.31 7.21 85.43
C LEU A 207 11.00 7.78 84.19
N ASN A 208 11.87 8.79 84.36
CA ASN A 208 12.66 9.34 83.27
C ASN A 208 13.67 8.32 82.73
N GLN A 209 14.21 7.46 83.60
CA GLN A 209 15.19 6.44 83.22
C GLN A 209 14.57 5.23 82.49
N PHE A 210 13.32 4.85 82.82
CA PHE A 210 12.70 3.62 82.30
C PHE A 210 11.55 3.81 81.30
N LEU A 211 10.80 4.93 81.31
CA LEU A 211 9.62 5.12 80.44
C LEU A 211 9.84 6.09 79.26
N PHE A 212 10.74 7.07 79.40
CA PHE A 212 10.97 8.12 78.40
C PHE A 212 12.26 8.06 77.54
N PRO A 213 12.99 6.93 77.36
CA PRO A 213 14.11 6.90 76.40
C PRO A 213 13.71 7.20 74.93
N ASN A 214 12.45 6.94 74.56
CA ASN A 214 11.99 6.97 73.17
C ASN A 214 11.36 8.29 72.69
N ARG A 215 11.47 9.40 73.44
CA ARG A 215 10.90 10.71 73.04
C ARG A 215 11.86 11.62 72.26
N GLN A 216 13.01 11.13 71.81
CA GLN A 216 14.00 11.90 71.02
C GLN A 216 13.97 11.68 69.50
N TYR A 217 12.88 11.18 68.92
CA TYR A 217 12.68 11.24 67.47
C TYR A 217 11.59 12.23 67.11
N LYS A 218 11.95 13.53 67.10
CA LYS A 218 11.39 14.57 66.24
C LYS A 218 12.05 15.92 66.58
N LYS A 219 13.18 16.19 65.91
CA LYS A 219 13.61 17.49 65.39
C LYS A 219 15.07 17.35 64.98
N ASP A 220 15.32 17.17 63.69
CA ASP A 220 16.51 17.73 63.09
C ASP A 220 16.19 18.11 61.64
N GLU A 221 15.85 19.39 61.47
CA GLU A 221 16.04 20.08 60.22
C GLU A 221 17.46 20.64 60.24
N GLY A 222 18.31 20.11 59.36
CA GLY A 222 19.47 20.80 58.82
C GLY A 222 20.71 20.89 59.70
N GLN A 223 21.67 20.01 59.45
CA GLN A 223 23.04 20.45 59.26
C GLN A 223 23.78 19.61 58.21
N VAL A 224 24.39 20.37 57.31
CA VAL A 224 25.12 19.98 56.12
C VAL A 224 26.57 19.66 56.50
N GLU A 225 27.17 18.77 55.71
CA GLU A 225 28.60 18.49 55.60
C GLU A 225 29.27 17.69 56.72
N ARG A 226 29.43 16.38 56.46
CA ARG A 226 30.68 15.81 55.93
C ARG A 226 30.85 14.38 56.46
N GLU A 227 30.39 13.40 55.69
CA GLU A 227 31.02 12.08 55.69
C GLU A 227 30.74 11.38 54.34
N GLU A 228 31.66 11.64 53.42
CA GLU A 228 31.73 11.14 52.05
C GLU A 228 32.11 9.65 51.95
N LYS A 229 31.82 8.84 52.98
CA LYS A 229 32.26 7.43 53.06
C LYS A 229 31.15 6.40 53.27
N ASN A 230 29.87 6.79 53.19
CA ASN A 230 28.73 5.86 53.17
C ASN A 230 27.80 6.12 51.98
N LYS A 231 28.37 6.38 50.80
CA LYS A 231 27.60 6.54 49.54
C LYS A 231 27.26 5.22 48.85
N GLU A 232 27.66 4.06 49.39
CA GLU A 232 27.32 2.75 48.82
C GLU A 232 26.09 2.08 49.48
N GLU A 233 25.67 2.47 50.68
CA GLU A 233 24.54 1.78 51.35
C GLU A 233 23.18 2.52 51.26
N PHE A 234 23.15 3.77 50.81
CA PHE A 234 21.89 4.52 50.57
C PHE A 234 21.38 4.48 49.13
N LEU A 235 22.02 3.68 48.26
CA LEU A 235 21.53 3.35 46.92
C LEU A 235 21.05 1.90 46.80
N ASN A 236 20.56 1.30 47.87
CA ASN A 236 19.63 0.18 47.73
C ASN A 236 18.27 0.70 47.25
N LEU A 237 18.27 1.18 45.99
CA LEU A 237 17.09 1.30 45.12
C LEU A 237 16.66 -0.10 44.62
N ASP A 238 16.72 -1.11 45.49
CA ASP A 238 16.05 -2.40 45.30
C ASP A 238 14.53 -2.29 45.60
N SER A 239 13.99 -1.07 45.48
CA SER A 239 12.58 -0.75 45.49
C SER A 239 11.94 -1.16 44.16
N THR A 240 11.76 -2.48 44.01
CA THR A 240 10.92 -3.20 43.05
C THR A 240 11.48 -3.29 41.62
N PRO A 241 11.67 -4.51 41.06
CA PRO A 241 12.03 -4.77 39.66
C PRO A 241 11.20 -3.98 38.62
N ASN A 242 10.00 -3.56 39.02
CA ASN A 242 9.06 -2.78 38.23
C ASN A 242 9.53 -1.36 37.89
N TYR A 243 10.20 -0.63 38.80
CA TYR A 243 10.58 0.76 38.53
C TYR A 243 11.75 0.88 37.54
N LYS A 244 12.71 -0.05 37.63
CA LYS A 244 13.82 -0.17 36.66
C LYS A 244 13.32 -0.61 35.27
N ALA A 245 12.34 -1.51 35.22
CA ALA A 245 11.68 -1.91 33.98
C ALA A 245 10.91 -0.73 33.35
N LEU A 246 10.24 0.09 34.17
CA LEU A 246 9.51 1.26 33.69
C LEU A 246 10.45 2.32 33.11
N LEU A 247 11.54 2.66 33.82
CA LEU A 247 12.56 3.59 33.35
C LEU A 247 13.20 3.16 32.02
N THR A 248 13.56 1.88 31.91
CA THR A 248 14.11 1.33 30.65
C THR A 248 13.08 1.34 29.53
N SER A 249 11.79 1.10 29.83
CA SER A 249 10.72 1.22 28.83
C SER A 249 10.55 2.65 28.32
N PHE A 250 10.59 3.65 29.19
CA PHE A 250 10.49 5.06 28.80
C PHE A 250 11.72 5.50 28.01
N GLN A 251 12.91 5.07 28.41
CA GLN A 251 14.13 5.34 27.66
C GLN A 251 14.08 4.73 26.25
N LYS A 252 13.56 3.51 26.12
CA LYS A 252 13.36 2.84 24.83
C LYS A 252 12.34 3.58 23.96
N GLN A 253 11.19 3.96 24.51
CA GLN A 253 10.19 4.75 23.81
C GLN A 253 10.76 6.09 23.33
N LEU A 254 11.61 6.74 24.13
CA LEU A 254 12.21 8.02 23.76
C LEU A 254 13.20 7.88 22.59
N ILE A 255 13.97 6.79 22.55
CA ILE A 255 14.86 6.46 21.43
C ILE A 255 14.05 6.12 20.17
N GLU A 256 13.03 5.27 20.28
CA GLU A 256 12.18 4.89 19.15
C GLU A 256 11.42 6.08 18.56
N THR A 257 10.91 6.97 19.42
CA THR A 257 10.20 8.18 18.97
C THR A 257 11.15 9.15 18.28
N LYS A 258 12.38 9.30 18.77
CA LYS A 258 13.42 10.11 18.09
C LYS A 258 13.75 9.54 16.71
N ALA A 259 14.00 8.24 16.60
CA ALA A 259 14.28 7.59 15.32
C ALA A 259 13.13 7.74 14.33
N LYS A 260 11.89 7.59 14.80
CA LYS A 260 10.69 7.79 13.96
C LYS A 260 10.52 9.23 13.50
N ASN A 261 10.82 10.21 14.36
CA ASN A 261 10.81 11.62 13.98
C ASN A 261 11.87 11.94 12.93
N GLU A 262 13.09 11.40 13.06
CA GLU A 262 14.14 11.56 12.04
C GLU A 262 13.72 10.94 10.69
N GLN A 263 13.10 9.77 10.72
CA GLN A 263 12.56 9.12 9.51
C GLN A 263 11.47 9.97 8.85
N LEU A 264 10.50 10.47 9.63
CA LEU A 264 9.43 11.33 9.11
C LEU A 264 9.98 12.66 8.58
N LEU A 265 11.03 13.21 9.18
CA LEU A 265 11.70 14.41 8.68
C LEU A 265 12.32 14.16 7.30
N LEU A 266 13.02 13.03 7.13
CA LEU A 266 13.60 12.64 5.84
C LEU A 266 12.51 12.41 4.78
N GLU A 267 11.42 11.73 5.14
CA GLU A 267 10.28 11.52 4.25
C GLU A 267 9.63 12.86 3.85
N ASN A 268 9.46 13.78 4.79
CA ASN A 268 8.91 15.11 4.51
C ASN A 268 9.81 15.91 3.55
N ILE A 269 11.14 15.86 3.75
CA ILE A 269 12.11 16.49 2.84
C ILE A 269 11.99 15.87 1.44
N ASN A 270 11.88 14.54 1.34
CA ASN A 270 11.73 13.87 0.05
C ASN A 270 10.41 14.21 -0.64
N LEU A 271 9.29 14.19 0.08
CA LEU A 271 7.98 14.58 -0.45
C LEU A 271 7.96 16.04 -0.92
N LYS A 272 8.66 16.93 -0.20
CA LYS A 272 8.80 18.32 -0.60
C LYS A 272 9.59 18.47 -1.89
N LYS A 273 10.70 17.73 -2.04
CA LYS A 273 11.44 17.66 -3.31
C LYS A 273 10.56 17.13 -4.43
N ASP A 274 9.83 16.03 -4.21
CA ASP A 274 8.91 15.44 -5.20
C ASP A 274 7.80 16.40 -5.64
N LEU A 275 7.33 17.27 -4.73
CA LEU A 275 6.38 18.32 -5.06
C LEU A 275 7.01 19.44 -5.92
N GLU A 276 8.28 19.79 -5.68
CA GLU A 276 9.01 20.80 -6.46
C GLU A 276 9.32 20.33 -7.90
N ILE A 277 9.59 19.04 -8.11
CA ILE A 277 9.79 18.46 -9.46
C ILE A 277 8.48 18.06 -10.17
N ARG A 278 7.33 18.11 -9.48
CA ARG A 278 6.04 17.76 -10.10
C ARG A 278 5.60 18.87 -11.06
N PRO A 279 5.33 18.58 -12.33
CA PRO A 279 4.81 19.56 -13.28
C PRO A 279 3.49 20.15 -12.80
N THR A 280 3.35 21.47 -12.90
CA THR A 280 2.13 22.18 -12.55
C THR A 280 0.99 21.73 -13.47
N ALA A 281 -0.25 21.75 -13.01
CA ALA A 281 -1.41 21.35 -13.81
C ALA A 281 -1.52 22.14 -15.14
N GLN A 282 -1.02 23.37 -15.19
CA GLN A 282 -0.93 24.18 -16.41
C GLN A 282 0.14 23.65 -17.37
N GLU A 283 1.33 23.33 -16.88
CA GLU A 283 2.43 22.74 -17.67
C GLU A 283 2.03 21.38 -18.22
N LEU A 284 1.35 20.55 -17.42
CA LEU A 284 0.85 19.25 -17.86
C LEU A 284 -0.22 19.39 -18.96
N LYS A 285 -1.11 20.39 -18.87
CA LYS A 285 -2.07 20.72 -19.93
C LYS A 285 -1.35 21.21 -21.19
N PHE A 286 -0.32 22.03 -21.04
CA PHE A 286 0.51 22.52 -22.15
C PHE A 286 1.24 21.36 -22.86
N TYR A 287 1.96 20.52 -22.11
CA TYR A 287 2.64 19.34 -22.67
C TYR A 287 1.66 18.37 -23.33
N LYS A 288 0.48 18.13 -22.74
CA LYS A 288 -0.58 17.32 -23.35
C LYS A 288 -1.09 17.90 -24.67
N HIS A 289 -1.23 19.22 -24.75
CA HIS A 289 -1.63 19.91 -25.98
C HIS A 289 -0.53 19.84 -27.06
N GLN A 290 0.72 20.08 -26.68
CA GLN A 290 1.87 19.95 -27.57
C GLN A 290 2.05 18.52 -28.07
N MET A 291 1.89 17.53 -27.21
CA MET A 291 1.94 16.13 -27.60
C MET A 291 0.84 15.77 -28.59
N LYS A 292 -0.38 16.27 -28.40
CA LYS A 292 -1.48 16.10 -29.39
C LYS A 292 -1.18 16.76 -30.73
N LYS A 293 -0.53 17.94 -30.74
CA LYS A 293 -0.09 18.60 -31.98
C LYS A 293 0.98 17.79 -32.69
N LEU A 294 2.03 17.36 -31.98
CA LEU A 294 3.08 16.51 -32.52
C LEU A 294 2.53 15.18 -33.04
N GLN A 295 1.60 14.55 -32.32
CA GLN A 295 0.94 13.33 -32.75
C GLN A 295 0.12 13.53 -34.04
N LYS A 296 -0.56 14.68 -34.19
CA LYS A 296 -1.26 15.04 -35.43
C LYS A 296 -0.29 15.26 -36.59
N ILE A 297 0.85 15.91 -36.34
CA ILE A 297 1.89 16.13 -37.35
C ILE A 297 2.47 14.79 -37.78
N LEU A 298 2.88 13.94 -36.83
CA LEU A 298 3.41 12.61 -37.09
C LEU A 298 2.44 11.74 -37.91
N LYS A 299 1.14 11.76 -37.59
CA LYS A 299 0.11 11.06 -38.38
C LYS A 299 0.01 11.56 -39.81
N LYS A 300 0.24 12.86 -40.04
CA LYS A 300 0.25 13.45 -41.39
C LYS A 300 1.55 13.19 -42.16
N THR A 301 2.65 12.89 -41.49
CA THR A 301 3.95 12.58 -42.11
C THR A 301 4.11 11.10 -42.42
N ILE A 302 3.30 10.23 -41.79
CA ILE A 302 3.30 8.77 -41.98
C ILE A 302 2.23 8.32 -43.03
N GLN A 303 1.32 9.22 -43.43
CA GLN A 303 0.42 9.06 -44.58
C GLN A 303 1.02 9.73 -45.82
#